data_AF-A0A850BZN9-F1
#
_entry.id   AF-A0A850BZN9-F1
#
_cell.length_a   1.000
_cell.length_b   1.000
_cell.length_c   1.000
_cell.angle_alpha   90.00
_cell.angle_beta   90.00
_cell.angle_gamma   90.00
#
_symmetry.space_group_name_H-M   'P 1'
#
loop_
_entity.id
_entity.type
_entity.pdbx_description
1 polymer ?
#
loop_
_entity_poly.entity_id
_entity_poly.type
_entity_poly.pdbx_seq_one_letter_code
_entity_poly.pdbx_strand_id
1 'polypeptide(L)'
;MNAKPSIEERIWAAIVHLSTLAMGIGLFLPIFGWSESRRKSNYTSFQCLQALGYQTLGYTVWILTMLIVAIVSGVGFLSRVQNMDTLEADLNAWAAGHSILMVGLIALYLLPPVFAAIACALGRDFRYPLMGRRLARYLGYDLTRSSEEKTWLVEEHEDRWVASMGHFSIIIVIWGLLVPIFSWALQGKRSLFLKFQAIQAFAYQAGTTLLYFAAGFFYVFGIAVFLLTIGFEGEISFDSSNVLIGAVVFFISLLVTLLILLAVPLLHILGQWAGYRVLKGDGYRYPIVGRMVEKWMAKQ
;
A
#
# COMPACT_ATOMS: atom_id res chain seq x y z
N MET A 1 16.07 -9.59 34.96
CA MET A 1 16.97 -9.23 33.85
C MET A 1 16.15 -9.25 32.56
N ASN A 2 16.17 -8.21 31.74
CA ASN A 2 15.50 -8.23 30.44
C ASN A 2 16.14 -9.33 29.59
N ALA A 3 15.37 -10.34 29.20
CA ALA A 3 15.86 -11.37 28.31
C ALA A 3 16.19 -10.72 26.96
N LYS A 4 17.47 -10.75 26.58
CA LYS A 4 17.88 -10.31 25.24
C LYS A 4 17.23 -11.22 24.21
N PRO A 5 16.78 -10.68 23.06
CA PRO A 5 16.23 -11.53 21.99
C PRO A 5 17.29 -12.51 21.50
N SER A 6 16.85 -13.72 21.15
CA SER A 6 17.71 -14.77 20.60
C SER A 6 18.29 -14.35 19.25
N ILE A 7 19.33 -15.05 18.77
CA ILE A 7 19.91 -14.78 17.44
C ILE A 7 18.85 -14.98 16.35
N GLU A 8 18.03 -16.02 16.45
CA GLU A 8 16.95 -16.30 15.49
C GLU A 8 15.90 -15.17 15.46
N GLU A 9 15.46 -14.70 16.63
CA GLU A 9 14.51 -13.58 16.74
C GLU A 9 15.07 -12.29 16.11
N ARG A 10 16.37 -12.03 16.32
CA ARG A 10 17.08 -10.88 15.74
C ARG A 10 17.15 -10.96 14.22
N ILE A 11 17.47 -12.13 13.67
CA ILE A 11 17.55 -12.37 12.23
C ILE A 11 16.17 -12.18 11.59
N TRP A 12 15.13 -12.79 12.16
CA TRP A 12 13.77 -12.64 11.65
C TRP A 12 13.32 -11.17 11.66
N ALA A 13 13.51 -10.47 12.78
CA ALA A 13 13.18 -9.06 12.89
C ALA A 13 13.95 -8.20 11.85
N ALA A 14 15.23 -8.49 11.61
CA ALA A 14 16.01 -7.76 10.60
C ALA A 14 15.48 -8.01 9.18
N ILE A 15 15.18 -9.26 8.82
CA ILE A 15 14.70 -9.64 7.49
C ILE A 15 13.34 -9.01 7.19
N VAL A 16 12.40 -9.00 8.15
CA VAL A 16 11.08 -8.39 7.91
C VAL A 16 11.14 -6.88 7.73
N HIS A 17 12.13 -6.20 8.30
CA HIS A 17 12.36 -4.78 8.01
C HIS A 17 13.04 -4.59 6.65
N LEU A 18 14.01 -5.43 6.27
CA LEU A 18 14.61 -5.36 4.93
C LEU A 18 13.60 -5.67 3.82
N SER A 19 12.61 -6.51 4.07
CA SER A 19 11.56 -6.80 3.07
C SER A 19 10.76 -5.55 2.67
N THR A 20 10.72 -4.52 3.52
CA THR A 20 10.10 -3.23 3.17
C THR A 20 10.77 -2.53 1.99
N LEU A 21 12.03 -2.85 1.69
CA LEU A 21 12.74 -2.32 0.52
C LEU A 21 12.26 -2.94 -0.79
N ALA A 22 11.61 -4.11 -0.74
CA ALA A 22 11.10 -4.82 -1.92
C ALA A 22 9.74 -4.29 -2.44
N MET A 23 9.36 -3.05 -2.08
CA MET A 23 8.23 -2.30 -2.62
C MET A 23 6.95 -3.12 -2.85
N GLY A 24 6.17 -3.34 -1.78
CA GLY A 24 4.91 -4.09 -1.84
C GLY A 24 5.10 -5.61 -1.85
N ILE A 25 6.00 -6.17 -2.67
CA ILE A 25 6.25 -7.62 -2.70
C ILE A 25 6.62 -8.14 -1.31
N GLY A 26 7.41 -7.37 -0.56
CA GLY A 26 7.83 -7.76 0.79
C GLY A 26 6.74 -7.81 1.87
N LEU A 27 5.46 -7.54 1.55
CA LEU A 27 4.33 -7.59 2.49
C LEU A 27 4.05 -9.00 3.03
N PHE A 28 4.44 -10.06 2.30
CA PHE A 28 4.20 -11.43 2.77
C PHE A 28 5.08 -11.79 3.98
N LEU A 29 6.32 -11.30 4.04
CA LEU A 29 7.28 -11.68 5.09
C LEU A 29 6.84 -11.27 6.49
N PRO A 30 6.39 -10.02 6.74
CA PRO A 30 5.84 -9.64 8.03
C PRO A 30 4.64 -10.49 8.47
N ILE A 31 3.76 -10.89 7.56
CA ILE A 31 2.55 -11.66 7.92
C ILE A 31 2.92 -13.10 8.24
N PHE A 32 3.77 -13.70 7.41
CA PHE A 32 4.29 -15.04 7.65
C PHE A 32 5.07 -15.09 8.97
N GLY A 33 6.00 -14.17 9.17
CA GLY A 33 6.82 -14.08 10.39
C GLY A 33 5.98 -13.84 11.64
N TRP A 34 4.98 -12.97 11.57
CA TRP A 34 4.02 -12.76 12.66
C TRP A 34 3.21 -14.03 12.96
N SER A 35 2.64 -14.66 11.92
CA SER A 35 1.84 -15.88 12.04
C SER A 35 2.62 -16.99 12.75
N GLU A 36 3.88 -17.18 12.38
CA GLU A 36 4.75 -18.20 12.96
C GLU A 36 5.23 -17.85 14.38
N SER A 37 5.45 -16.56 14.64
CA SER A 37 6.06 -16.09 15.89
C SER A 37 5.07 -15.71 16.99
N ARG A 38 3.78 -15.50 16.70
CA ARG A 38 2.81 -14.91 17.65
C ARG A 38 2.61 -15.67 18.97
N ARG A 39 2.98 -16.94 19.03
CA ARG A 39 2.99 -17.76 20.26
C ARG A 39 4.38 -18.26 20.66
N LYS A 40 5.42 -17.72 20.03
CA LYS A 40 6.83 -18.08 20.26
C LYS A 40 7.62 -16.89 20.80
N SER A 41 7.45 -15.72 20.18
CA SER A 41 8.20 -14.51 20.48
C SER A 41 7.35 -13.23 20.37
N ASN A 42 7.16 -12.55 21.50
CA ASN A 42 6.57 -11.20 21.51
C ASN A 42 7.43 -10.21 20.72
N TYR A 43 8.76 -10.33 20.80
CA TYR A 43 9.69 -9.44 20.10
C TYR A 43 9.54 -9.59 18.58
N THR A 44 9.66 -10.80 18.05
CA THR A 44 9.57 -11.03 16.60
C THR A 44 8.19 -10.66 16.08
N SER A 45 7.12 -11.02 16.78
CA SER A 45 5.76 -10.65 16.37
C SER A 45 5.53 -9.16 16.37
N PHE A 46 6.02 -8.43 17.37
CA PHE A 46 5.95 -6.97 17.38
C PHE A 46 6.70 -6.35 16.19
N GLN A 47 7.93 -6.80 15.91
CA GLN A 47 8.73 -6.29 14.79
C GLN A 47 8.09 -6.61 13.43
N CYS A 48 7.49 -7.79 13.28
CA CYS A 48 6.70 -8.16 12.11
C CYS A 48 5.50 -7.22 11.92
N LEU A 49 4.66 -7.05 12.94
CA LEU A 49 3.48 -6.17 12.86
C LEU A 49 3.87 -4.71 12.60
N GLN A 50 5.00 -4.29 13.13
CA GLN A 50 5.57 -2.97 12.91
C GLN A 50 6.07 -2.78 11.46
N ALA A 51 6.74 -3.77 10.87
CA ALA A 51 7.15 -3.74 9.47
C ALA A 51 5.93 -3.73 8.52
N LEU A 52 4.90 -4.54 8.82
CA LEU A 52 3.64 -4.58 8.07
C LEU A 52 2.94 -3.20 8.07
N GLY A 53 2.87 -2.58 9.25
CA GLY A 53 2.32 -1.24 9.40
C GLY A 53 3.09 -0.19 8.62
N TYR A 54 4.42 -0.26 8.64
CA TYR A 54 5.25 0.67 7.89
C TYR A 54 5.04 0.54 6.38
N GLN A 55 5.01 -0.68 5.83
CA GLN A 55 4.79 -0.89 4.40
C GLN A 55 3.40 -0.43 3.92
N THR A 56 2.36 -0.57 4.76
CA THR A 56 0.98 -0.25 4.36
C THR A 56 0.61 1.19 4.67
N LEU A 57 0.62 1.59 5.94
CA LEU A 57 0.33 2.97 6.36
C LEU A 57 1.42 3.94 5.90
N GLY A 58 2.69 3.56 6.00
CA GLY A 58 3.79 4.43 5.57
C GLY A 58 3.72 4.73 4.07
N TYR A 59 3.30 3.76 3.24
CA TYR A 59 3.10 4.01 1.81
C TYR A 59 1.92 4.95 1.52
N THR A 60 0.88 4.94 2.36
CA THR A 60 -0.21 5.94 2.28
C THR A 60 0.32 7.34 2.62
N VAL A 61 1.08 7.48 3.70
CA VAL A 61 1.71 8.76 4.07
C VAL A 61 2.66 9.24 2.97
N TRP A 62 3.42 8.32 2.37
CA TRP A 62 4.31 8.58 1.24
C TRP A 62 3.56 9.16 0.04
N ILE A 63 2.46 8.52 -0.39
CA ILE A 63 1.63 9.01 -1.50
C ILE A 63 1.06 10.40 -1.20
N LEU A 64 0.56 10.64 0.02
CA LEU A 64 0.02 11.95 0.38
C LEU A 64 1.10 13.04 0.38
N THR A 65 2.31 12.70 0.86
CA THR A 65 3.46 13.61 0.82
C THR A 65 3.84 13.94 -0.62
N MET A 66 3.88 12.92 -1.47
CA MET A 66 4.15 13.02 -2.89
C MET A 66 3.13 13.89 -3.63
N LEU A 67 1.85 13.78 -3.29
CA LEU A 67 0.80 14.63 -3.84
C LEU A 67 1.01 16.10 -3.45
N ILE A 68 1.31 16.37 -2.17
CA ILE A 68 1.58 17.74 -1.70
C ILE A 68 2.80 18.32 -2.43
N VAL A 69 3.88 17.55 -2.55
CA VAL A 69 5.09 17.95 -3.26
C VAL A 69 4.81 18.22 -4.73
N ALA A 70 4.01 17.39 -5.40
CA ALA A 70 3.62 17.63 -6.79
C ALA A 70 2.84 18.93 -6.97
N ILE A 71 1.89 19.22 -6.07
CA ILE A 71 1.09 20.47 -6.10
C ILE A 71 1.99 21.69 -5.87
N VAL A 72 2.76 21.69 -4.79
CA VAL A 72 3.69 22.79 -4.46
C VAL A 72 4.70 22.98 -5.59
N SER A 73 5.19 21.88 -6.16
CA SER A 73 6.14 21.93 -7.24
C SER A 73 5.54 22.53 -8.51
N GLY A 74 4.34 22.11 -8.90
CA GLY A 74 3.64 22.65 -10.06
C GLY A 74 3.35 24.15 -9.92
N VAL A 75 2.84 24.58 -8.76
CA VAL A 75 2.58 26.00 -8.48
C VAL A 75 3.88 26.80 -8.49
N GLY A 76 4.94 26.29 -7.85
CA GLY A 76 6.25 26.94 -7.82
C GLY A 76 6.85 27.12 -9.22
N PHE A 77 6.77 26.10 -10.08
CA PHE A 77 7.21 26.19 -11.48
C PHE A 77 6.42 27.26 -12.24
N LEU A 78 5.09 27.22 -12.18
CA LEU A 78 4.23 28.19 -12.88
C LEU A 78 4.47 29.63 -12.40
N SER A 79 4.82 29.83 -11.13
CA SER A 79 5.13 31.16 -10.60
C SER A 79 6.48 31.72 -11.10
N ARG A 80 7.39 30.84 -11.52
CA ARG A 80 8.75 31.19 -11.97
C ARG A 80 8.81 31.45 -13.47
N VAL A 81 8.03 30.73 -14.27
CA VAL A 81 7.99 30.91 -15.72
C VAL A 81 7.31 32.23 -16.05
N GLN A 82 8.10 33.26 -16.32
CA GLN A 82 7.61 34.60 -16.68
C GLN A 82 7.82 34.93 -18.16
N ASN A 83 8.87 34.40 -18.79
CA ASN A 83 9.25 34.70 -20.17
C ASN A 83 9.61 33.43 -20.94
N MET A 84 9.30 33.39 -22.25
CA MET A 84 9.66 32.25 -23.11
C MET A 84 11.17 32.13 -23.31
N ASP A 85 11.91 33.24 -23.26
CA ASP A 85 13.36 33.28 -23.48
C ASP A 85 14.17 32.56 -22.38
N THR A 86 13.63 32.46 -21.16
CA THR A 86 14.29 31.75 -20.04
C THR A 86 13.68 30.38 -19.77
N LEU A 87 12.65 29.97 -20.52
CA LEU A 87 11.85 28.79 -20.24
C LEU A 87 12.70 27.52 -20.13
N GLU A 88 13.66 27.32 -21.04
CA GLU A 88 14.54 26.14 -21.02
C GLU A 88 15.42 26.12 -19.76
N ALA A 89 16.06 27.25 -19.43
CA ALA A 89 16.92 27.35 -18.27
C ALA A 89 16.13 27.17 -16.96
N ASP A 90 14.94 27.77 -16.87
CA ASP A 90 14.04 27.64 -15.72
C ASP A 90 13.51 26.21 -15.58
N LEU A 91 13.14 25.55 -16.69
CA LEU A 91 12.72 24.16 -16.70
C LEU A 91 13.84 23.23 -16.24
N ASN A 92 15.05 23.40 -16.73
CA ASN A 92 16.21 22.59 -16.34
C ASN A 92 16.56 22.77 -14.86
N ALA A 93 16.60 24.02 -14.38
CA ALA A 93 16.84 24.31 -12.97
C ALA A 93 15.74 23.73 -12.07
N TRP A 94 14.48 23.85 -12.49
CA TRP A 94 13.34 23.29 -11.79
C TRP A 94 13.37 21.77 -11.73
N ALA A 95 13.62 21.13 -12.87
CA ALA A 95 13.73 19.67 -12.98
C ALA A 95 14.86 19.13 -12.09
N ALA A 96 16.02 19.80 -12.06
CA ALA A 96 17.13 19.44 -11.17
C ALA A 96 16.74 19.55 -9.69
N GLY A 97 16.16 20.69 -9.28
CA GLY A 97 15.71 20.91 -7.90
C GLY A 97 14.63 19.91 -7.47
N HIS A 98 13.64 19.66 -8.33
CA HIS A 98 12.60 18.67 -8.09
C HIS A 98 13.18 17.26 -7.98
N SER A 99 14.13 16.88 -8.85
CA SER A 99 14.79 15.57 -8.81
C SER A 99 15.57 15.35 -7.50
N ILE A 100 16.31 16.36 -7.02
CA ILE A 100 17.02 16.29 -5.74
C ILE A 100 16.04 16.10 -4.58
N LEU A 101 14.94 16.88 -4.56
CA LEU A 101 13.89 16.74 -3.57
C LEU A 101 13.30 15.33 -3.57
N MET A 102 13.00 14.80 -4.77
CA MET A 102 12.45 13.46 -4.95
C MET A 102 13.38 12.37 -4.43
N VAL A 103 14.67 12.42 -4.77
CA VAL A 103 15.67 11.49 -4.26
C VAL A 103 15.77 11.58 -2.74
N GLY A 104 15.78 12.79 -2.18
CA GLY A 104 15.82 13.01 -0.73
C GLY A 104 14.61 12.41 0.00
N LEU A 105 13.41 12.59 -0.55
CA LEU A 105 12.19 12.00 -0.01
C LEU A 105 12.22 10.47 -0.10
N ILE A 106 12.66 9.90 -1.24
CA ILE A 106 12.76 8.43 -1.40
C ILE A 106 13.74 7.86 -0.37
N ALA A 107 14.89 8.51 -0.17
CA ALA A 107 15.85 8.13 0.86
C ALA A 107 15.23 8.21 2.26
N LEU A 108 14.47 9.27 2.56
CA LEU A 108 13.77 9.43 3.84
C LEU A 108 12.75 8.30 4.09
N TYR A 109 12.11 7.77 3.05
CA TYR A 109 11.20 6.63 3.15
C TYR A 109 11.94 5.27 3.26
N LEU A 110 13.09 5.10 2.62
CA LEU A 110 13.81 3.82 2.56
C LEU A 110 14.87 3.61 3.65
N LEU A 111 15.40 4.68 4.24
CA LEU A 111 16.40 4.58 5.31
C LEU A 111 15.84 4.03 6.64
N PRO A 112 14.63 4.40 7.12
CA PRO A 112 14.13 3.93 8.41
C PRO A 112 14.08 2.40 8.53
N PRO A 113 13.64 1.62 7.51
CA PRO A 113 13.73 0.17 7.57
C PRO A 113 15.15 -0.41 7.59
N VAL A 114 16.12 0.24 6.93
CA VAL A 114 17.54 -0.16 7.02
C VAL A 114 18.03 0.01 8.46
N PHE A 115 17.75 1.16 9.08
CA PHE A 115 18.09 1.39 10.48
C PHE A 115 17.37 0.42 11.43
N ALA A 116 16.10 0.12 11.14
CA ALA A 116 15.34 -0.88 11.88
C ALA A 116 16.00 -2.26 11.80
N ALA A 117 16.38 -2.68 10.59
CA ALA A 117 17.05 -3.96 10.38
C ALA A 117 18.38 -4.04 11.12
N ILE A 118 19.22 -3.00 11.04
CA ILE A 118 20.50 -2.93 11.76
C ILE A 118 20.27 -2.95 13.28
N ALA A 119 19.34 -2.16 13.80
CA ALA A 119 19.03 -2.13 15.22
C ALA A 119 18.56 -3.51 15.73
N CYS A 120 17.65 -4.15 15.01
CA CYS A 120 17.16 -5.50 15.32
C CYS A 120 18.28 -6.55 15.23
N ALA A 121 19.15 -6.47 14.21
CA ALA A 121 20.31 -7.34 14.07
C ALA A 121 21.28 -7.18 15.25
N LEU A 122 21.42 -5.98 15.83
CA LEU A 122 22.20 -5.71 17.04
C LEU A 122 21.47 -6.07 18.36
N GLY A 123 20.24 -6.59 18.29
CA GLY A 123 19.43 -6.95 19.45
C GLY A 123 18.82 -5.77 20.19
N ARG A 124 18.66 -4.62 19.51
CA ARG A 124 17.97 -3.43 20.06
C ARG A 124 16.50 -3.48 19.68
N ASP A 125 15.63 -3.08 20.61
CA ASP A 125 14.19 -2.90 20.35
C ASP A 125 13.97 -1.65 19.48
N PHE A 126 13.84 -1.84 18.17
CA PHE A 126 13.57 -0.75 17.27
C PHE A 126 12.08 -0.36 17.30
N ARG A 127 11.82 0.95 17.22
CA ARG A 127 10.47 1.52 17.10
C ARG A 127 10.47 2.64 16.07
N TYR A 128 9.65 2.53 15.02
CA TYR A 128 9.48 3.62 14.06
C TYR A 128 8.98 4.88 14.79
N PRO A 129 9.54 6.07 14.52
CA PRO A 129 9.28 7.27 15.32
C PRO A 129 7.78 7.63 15.50
N LEU A 130 6.98 7.52 14.43
CA LEU A 130 5.57 7.92 14.46
C LEU A 130 4.62 6.81 14.93
N MET A 131 4.96 5.56 14.63
CA MET A 131 4.04 4.42 14.80
C MET A 131 4.46 3.48 15.94
N GLY A 132 5.75 3.22 16.11
CA GLY A 132 6.25 2.10 16.93
C GLY A 132 5.84 2.18 18.39
N ARG A 133 5.91 3.36 19.03
CA ARG A 133 5.46 3.53 20.42
C ARG A 133 3.94 3.37 20.59
N ARG A 134 3.16 3.86 19.62
CA ARG A 134 1.70 3.76 19.64
C ARG A 134 1.26 2.31 19.43
N LEU A 135 1.90 1.63 18.47
CA LEU A 135 1.67 0.21 18.19
C LEU A 135 2.07 -0.66 19.38
N ALA A 136 3.21 -0.40 20.02
CA ALA A 136 3.63 -1.14 21.21
C ALA A 136 2.59 -1.04 22.34
N ARG A 137 2.11 0.17 22.62
CA ARG A 137 1.04 0.38 23.62
C ARG A 137 -0.26 -0.31 23.22
N TYR A 138 -0.65 -0.19 21.97
CA TYR A 138 -1.85 -0.84 21.44
C TYR A 138 -1.79 -2.36 21.61
N LEU A 139 -0.66 -2.99 21.27
CA LEU A 139 -0.50 -4.44 21.37
C LEU A 139 -0.19 -4.96 22.79
N GLY A 140 -0.03 -4.06 23.78
CA GLY A 140 0.43 -4.45 25.12
C GLY A 140 1.88 -4.94 25.14
N TYR A 141 2.71 -4.51 24.17
CA TYR A 141 4.11 -4.91 24.07
C TYR A 141 4.99 -4.11 25.04
N ASP A 142 5.62 -4.82 25.97
CA ASP A 142 6.61 -4.29 26.90
C ASP A 142 7.79 -5.27 27.04
N LEU A 143 8.98 -4.84 26.61
CA LEU A 143 10.20 -5.64 26.70
C LEU A 143 10.86 -5.58 28.09
N THR A 144 10.40 -4.67 28.96
CA THR A 144 10.95 -4.48 30.31
C THR A 144 10.28 -5.35 31.37
N ARG A 145 9.14 -5.96 31.05
CA ARG A 145 8.48 -6.93 31.94
C ARG A 145 9.35 -8.17 32.14
N SER A 146 9.36 -8.69 33.36
CA SER A 146 10.09 -9.92 33.69
C SER A 146 9.50 -11.11 32.93
N SER A 147 10.33 -12.13 32.68
CA SER A 147 9.91 -13.37 32.01
C SER A 147 8.84 -14.15 32.76
N GLU A 148 8.67 -13.88 34.06
CA GLU A 148 7.68 -14.53 34.93
C GLU A 148 6.26 -13.97 34.73
N GLU A 149 6.12 -12.74 34.24
CA GLU A 149 4.84 -12.11 33.88
C GLU A 149 4.66 -12.00 32.36
N LYS A 150 5.13 -13.00 31.59
CA LYS A 150 5.12 -12.93 30.11
C LYS A 150 3.69 -12.97 29.56
N THR A 151 3.03 -11.82 29.53
CA THR A 151 1.78 -11.61 28.81
C THR A 151 2.11 -11.57 27.32
N TRP A 152 1.50 -12.48 26.57
CA TRP A 152 1.52 -12.40 25.11
C TRP A 152 0.93 -11.07 24.63
N LEU A 153 1.23 -10.69 23.38
CA LEU A 153 0.55 -9.57 22.74
C LEU A 153 -0.98 -9.76 22.82
N VAL A 154 -1.72 -8.66 22.93
CA VAL A 154 -3.18 -8.69 23.00
C VAL A 154 -3.72 -9.20 21.67
N GLU A 155 -4.18 -10.45 21.67
CA GLU A 155 -4.54 -11.21 20.47
C GLU A 155 -5.59 -10.52 19.60
N GLU A 156 -6.61 -9.96 20.23
CA GLU A 156 -7.65 -9.19 19.53
C GLU A 156 -7.07 -7.98 18.80
N HIS A 157 -6.09 -7.31 19.40
CA HIS A 157 -5.42 -6.16 18.81
C HIS A 157 -4.49 -6.57 17.68
N GLU A 158 -3.82 -7.73 17.77
CA GLU A 158 -3.05 -8.28 16.66
C GLU A 158 -3.95 -8.56 15.45
N ASP A 159 -5.06 -9.28 15.66
CA ASP A 159 -5.98 -9.65 14.59
C ASP A 159 -6.62 -8.40 13.95
N ARG A 160 -6.98 -7.39 14.75
CA ARG A 160 -7.47 -6.09 14.25
C ARG A 160 -6.40 -5.31 13.50
N TRP A 161 -5.16 -5.31 13.97
CA TRP A 161 -4.06 -4.65 13.28
C TRP A 161 -3.86 -5.27 11.89
N VAL A 162 -3.73 -6.59 11.81
CA VAL A 162 -3.52 -7.31 10.54
C VAL A 162 -4.70 -7.13 9.59
N ALA A 163 -5.93 -7.26 10.09
CA ALA A 163 -7.13 -6.99 9.29
C ALA A 163 -7.13 -5.55 8.74
N SER A 164 -6.83 -4.56 9.60
CA SER A 164 -6.74 -3.16 9.22
C SER A 164 -5.68 -2.91 8.14
N MET A 165 -4.49 -3.48 8.29
CA MET A 165 -3.41 -3.37 7.30
C MET A 165 -3.81 -4.00 5.96
N GLY A 166 -4.65 -5.04 5.97
CA GLY A 166 -5.22 -5.64 4.76
C GLY A 166 -6.17 -4.73 4.01
N HIS A 167 -6.84 -3.80 4.68
CA HIS A 167 -7.63 -2.75 4.02
C HIS A 167 -6.75 -1.57 3.58
N PHE A 168 -5.77 -1.18 4.41
CA PHE A 168 -4.84 -0.11 4.08
C PHE A 168 -3.92 -0.45 2.90
N SER A 169 -3.66 -1.72 2.64
CA SER A 169 -2.86 -2.17 1.51
C SER A 169 -3.55 -1.97 0.14
N ILE A 170 -4.81 -1.53 0.10
CA ILE A 170 -5.53 -1.27 -1.16
C ILE A 170 -4.79 -0.33 -2.11
N ILE A 171 -4.06 0.62 -1.55
CA ILE A 171 -3.36 1.64 -2.33
C ILE A 171 -2.12 1.04 -3.05
N ILE A 172 -1.68 -0.15 -2.64
CA ILE A 172 -0.53 -0.89 -3.19
C ILE A 172 -1.00 -1.87 -4.27
N VAL A 173 -1.76 -1.38 -5.27
CA VAL A 173 -2.27 -2.12 -6.45
C VAL A 173 -2.31 -3.65 -6.31
N ILE A 174 -1.47 -4.40 -7.04
CA ILE A 174 -1.46 -5.87 -7.06
C ILE A 174 -0.84 -6.47 -5.79
N TRP A 175 0.19 -5.82 -5.24
CA TRP A 175 0.95 -6.36 -4.11
C TRP A 175 0.22 -6.24 -2.78
N GLY A 176 -0.70 -5.30 -2.65
CA GLY A 176 -1.49 -5.14 -1.45
C GLY A 176 -2.46 -6.30 -1.21
N LEU A 177 -2.80 -7.08 -2.25
CA LEU A 177 -3.59 -8.32 -2.15
C LEU A 177 -2.89 -9.37 -1.30
N LEU A 178 -1.55 -9.31 -1.18
CA LEU A 178 -0.76 -10.21 -0.36
C LEU A 178 -1.20 -10.14 1.11
N VAL A 179 -1.55 -8.95 1.61
CA VAL A 179 -1.91 -8.83 3.02
C VAL A 179 -3.17 -9.62 3.38
N PRO A 180 -4.33 -9.37 2.75
CA PRO A 180 -5.53 -10.12 3.06
C PRO A 180 -5.43 -11.59 2.66
N ILE A 181 -4.80 -11.96 1.54
CA ILE A 181 -4.73 -13.38 1.13
C ILE A 181 -3.92 -14.22 2.11
N PHE A 182 -2.74 -13.75 2.56
CA PHE A 182 -1.93 -14.49 3.52
C PHE A 182 -2.54 -14.48 4.92
N SER A 183 -3.18 -13.38 5.33
CA SER A 183 -3.90 -13.32 6.60
C SER A 183 -5.04 -14.34 6.64
N TRP A 184 -5.79 -14.46 5.53
CA TRP A 184 -6.84 -15.47 5.40
C TRP A 184 -6.27 -16.88 5.38
N ALA A 185 -5.26 -17.15 4.55
CA ALA A 185 -4.69 -18.48 4.37
C ALA A 185 -4.03 -19.02 5.66
N LEU A 186 -3.26 -18.19 6.36
CA LEU A 186 -2.49 -18.60 7.53
C LEU A 186 -3.31 -18.57 8.83
N GLN A 187 -4.22 -17.61 8.97
CA GLN A 187 -4.89 -17.33 10.25
C GLN A 187 -6.42 -17.37 10.18
N GLY A 188 -7.02 -17.56 9.00
CA GLY A 188 -8.47 -17.55 8.82
C GLY A 188 -9.21 -18.71 9.49
N LYS A 189 -8.54 -19.83 9.78
CA LYS A 189 -9.16 -20.92 10.57
C LYS A 189 -9.24 -20.60 12.07
N ARG A 190 -8.38 -19.70 12.54
CA ARG A 190 -8.19 -19.38 13.96
C ARG A 190 -9.13 -18.28 14.43
N SER A 191 -9.36 -17.28 13.58
CA SER A 191 -10.12 -16.07 13.91
C SER A 191 -11.19 -15.81 12.84
N LEU A 192 -12.46 -16.00 13.20
CA LEU A 192 -13.59 -15.74 12.30
C LEU A 192 -13.63 -14.27 11.87
N PHE A 193 -13.29 -13.37 12.78
CA PHE A 193 -13.15 -11.95 12.49
C PHE A 193 -12.09 -11.71 11.42
N LEU A 194 -10.88 -12.24 11.60
CA LEU A 194 -9.80 -12.07 10.63
C LEU A 194 -10.14 -12.73 9.29
N LYS A 195 -10.76 -13.92 9.29
CA LYS A 195 -11.27 -14.58 8.07
C LYS A 195 -12.21 -13.65 7.30
N PHE A 196 -13.22 -13.10 7.97
CA PHE A 196 -14.20 -12.22 7.34
C PHE A 196 -13.57 -10.93 6.79
N GLN A 197 -12.76 -10.24 7.60
CA GLN A 197 -12.08 -8.99 7.20
C GLN A 197 -11.08 -9.22 6.05
N ALA A 198 -10.30 -10.29 6.12
CA ALA A 198 -9.34 -10.63 5.08
C ALA A 198 -10.04 -10.95 3.73
N ILE A 199 -11.10 -11.76 3.73
CA ILE A 199 -11.81 -12.09 2.49
C ILE A 199 -12.48 -10.86 1.88
N GLN A 200 -13.13 -10.00 2.69
CA GLN A 200 -13.74 -8.79 2.16
C GLN A 200 -12.70 -7.80 1.62
N ALA A 201 -11.56 -7.64 2.30
CA ALA A 201 -10.48 -6.78 1.84
C ALA A 201 -9.87 -7.30 0.54
N PHE A 202 -9.63 -8.62 0.44
CA PHE A 202 -9.16 -9.26 -0.78
C PHE A 202 -10.13 -9.04 -1.95
N ALA A 203 -11.42 -9.34 -1.77
CA ALA A 203 -12.42 -9.20 -2.83
C ALA A 203 -12.57 -7.73 -3.27
N TYR A 204 -12.57 -6.80 -2.32
CA TYR A 204 -12.67 -5.36 -2.61
C TYR A 204 -11.44 -4.84 -3.36
N GLN A 205 -10.24 -5.21 -2.92
CA GLN A 205 -9.01 -4.84 -3.59
C GLN A 205 -8.89 -5.50 -4.97
N ALA A 206 -9.26 -6.78 -5.11
CA ALA A 206 -9.23 -7.47 -6.40
C ALA A 206 -10.15 -6.79 -7.42
N GLY A 207 -11.36 -6.38 -7.01
CA GLY A 207 -12.25 -5.59 -7.86
C GLY A 207 -11.64 -4.23 -8.26
N THR A 208 -10.99 -3.55 -7.32
CA THR A 208 -10.28 -2.28 -7.59
C THR A 208 -9.11 -2.47 -8.57
N THR A 209 -8.34 -3.56 -8.41
CA THR A 209 -7.25 -3.92 -9.32
C THR A 209 -7.75 -4.28 -10.73
N LEU A 210 -8.90 -4.97 -10.83
CA LEU A 210 -9.53 -5.24 -12.12
C LEU A 210 -9.98 -3.95 -12.82
N LEU A 211 -10.45 -2.95 -12.07
CA LEU A 211 -10.75 -1.62 -12.64
C LEU A 211 -9.49 -0.94 -13.20
N TYR A 212 -8.35 -1.03 -12.52
CA TYR A 212 -7.08 -0.52 -13.07
C TYR A 212 -6.72 -1.20 -14.40
N PHE A 213 -6.81 -2.53 -14.47
CA PHE A 213 -6.55 -3.26 -15.71
C PHE A 213 -7.55 -2.92 -16.81
N ALA A 214 -8.83 -2.73 -16.46
CA ALA A 214 -9.85 -2.30 -17.42
C ALA A 214 -9.53 -0.90 -17.97
N ALA A 215 -9.14 0.06 -17.12
CA ALA A 215 -8.73 1.39 -17.57
C ALA A 215 -7.52 1.32 -18.52
N GLY A 216 -6.48 0.56 -18.17
CA GLY A 216 -5.33 0.35 -19.05
C GLY A 216 -5.71 -0.31 -20.38
N PHE A 217 -6.60 -1.31 -20.34
CA PHE A 217 -7.12 -1.97 -21.54
C PHE A 217 -7.87 -0.98 -22.44
N PHE A 218 -8.84 -0.22 -21.93
CA PHE A 218 -9.59 0.74 -22.74
C PHE A 218 -8.68 1.82 -23.32
N TYR A 219 -7.71 2.32 -22.54
CA TYR A 219 -6.74 3.27 -23.03
C TYR A 219 -5.91 2.73 -24.22
N VAL A 220 -5.29 1.56 -24.05
CA VAL A 220 -4.49 0.92 -25.10
C VAL A 220 -5.34 0.53 -26.30
N PHE A 221 -6.54 0.02 -26.08
CA PHE A 221 -7.50 -0.33 -27.13
C PHE A 221 -7.88 0.89 -27.96
N GLY A 222 -8.23 2.01 -27.32
CA GLY A 222 -8.56 3.25 -28.02
C GLY A 222 -7.40 3.76 -28.86
N ILE A 223 -6.17 3.74 -28.32
CA ILE A 223 -4.96 4.12 -29.06
C ILE A 223 -4.74 3.18 -30.24
N ALA A 224 -4.83 1.86 -30.04
CA ALA A 224 -4.60 0.88 -31.09
C ALA A 224 -5.59 1.06 -32.25
N VAL A 225 -6.88 1.25 -31.96
CA VAL A 225 -7.90 1.53 -33.00
C VAL A 225 -7.60 2.85 -33.72
N PHE A 226 -7.22 3.89 -33.00
CA PHE A 226 -6.84 5.16 -33.60
C PHE A 226 -5.63 5.01 -34.54
N LEU A 227 -4.57 4.34 -34.10
CA LEU A 227 -3.38 4.09 -34.92
C LEU A 227 -3.69 3.24 -36.16
N LEU A 228 -4.52 2.21 -36.01
CA LEU A 228 -4.94 1.36 -37.14
C LEU A 228 -5.77 2.11 -38.19
N THR A 229 -6.52 3.13 -37.77
CA THR A 229 -7.41 3.90 -38.67
C THR A 229 -6.71 5.07 -39.38
N ILE A 230 -5.67 5.64 -38.77
CA ILE A 230 -4.80 6.64 -39.45
C ILE A 230 -3.82 5.98 -40.43
N GLY A 231 -3.56 4.68 -40.29
CA GLY A 231 -2.59 3.93 -41.10
C GLY A 231 -1.14 4.13 -40.63
N PHE A 232 -0.28 3.14 -40.90
CA PHE A 232 1.15 3.21 -40.55
C PHE A 232 2.03 3.76 -41.68
N GLU A 233 1.54 3.75 -42.93
CA GLU A 233 2.30 4.16 -44.11
C GLU A 233 1.38 4.96 -45.05
N GLY A 234 1.58 6.29 -45.13
CA GLY A 234 0.85 7.16 -46.06
C GLY A 234 0.66 8.60 -45.57
N GLU A 235 0.32 9.52 -46.49
CA GLU A 235 -0.14 10.85 -46.13
C GLU A 235 -1.47 10.76 -45.36
N ILE A 236 -1.52 11.35 -44.17
CA ILE A 236 -2.71 11.33 -43.32
C ILE A 236 -3.79 12.19 -43.97
N SER A 237 -4.80 11.55 -44.57
CA SER A 237 -6.01 12.22 -45.02
C SER A 237 -7.00 12.35 -43.86
N PHE A 238 -6.97 13.52 -43.22
CA PHE A 238 -7.88 13.87 -42.12
C PHE A 238 -9.36 13.91 -42.53
N ASP A 239 -9.67 13.99 -43.82
CA ASP A 239 -11.03 13.99 -44.35
C ASP A 239 -11.61 12.58 -44.54
N SER A 240 -10.82 11.52 -44.28
CA SER A 240 -11.32 10.16 -44.40
C SER A 240 -12.27 9.79 -43.25
N SER A 241 -13.37 9.12 -43.58
CA SER A 241 -14.33 8.61 -42.60
C SER A 241 -13.69 7.65 -41.58
N ASN A 242 -12.63 6.94 -41.97
CA ASN A 242 -11.88 6.03 -41.11
C ASN A 242 -11.17 6.76 -39.96
N VAL A 243 -10.52 7.89 -40.23
CA VAL A 243 -9.85 8.70 -39.20
C VAL A 243 -10.87 9.24 -38.20
N LEU A 244 -12.04 9.69 -38.67
CA LEU A 244 -13.13 10.13 -37.80
C LEU A 244 -13.62 9.00 -36.89
N ILE A 245 -13.85 7.79 -37.43
CA ILE A 245 -14.27 6.62 -36.64
C ILE A 245 -13.22 6.29 -35.57
N GLY A 246 -11.94 6.25 -35.96
CA GLY A 246 -10.84 6.03 -35.03
C GLY A 246 -10.78 7.04 -33.90
N ALA A 247 -10.89 8.32 -34.23
CA ALA A 247 -10.90 9.40 -33.26
C ALA A 247 -12.08 9.27 -32.28
N VAL A 248 -13.29 8.97 -32.79
CA VAL A 248 -14.47 8.76 -31.94
C VAL A 248 -14.27 7.58 -30.98
N VAL A 249 -13.76 6.44 -31.46
CA VAL A 249 -13.49 5.27 -30.60
C VAL A 249 -12.43 5.61 -29.55
N PHE A 250 -11.37 6.33 -29.93
CA PHE A 250 -10.34 6.78 -28.99
C PHE A 250 -10.91 7.70 -27.91
N PHE A 251 -11.69 8.71 -28.26
CA PHE A 251 -12.28 9.64 -27.28
C PHE A 251 -13.26 8.95 -26.34
N ILE A 252 -14.10 8.03 -26.84
CA ILE A 252 -14.99 7.23 -25.99
C ILE A 252 -14.16 6.37 -25.02
N SER A 253 -13.11 5.71 -25.53
CA SER A 253 -12.24 4.86 -24.73
C SER A 253 -11.48 5.67 -23.67
N LEU A 254 -11.04 6.87 -24.02
CA LEU A 254 -10.39 7.83 -23.11
C LEU A 254 -11.37 8.31 -22.03
N LEU A 255 -12.62 8.62 -22.39
CA LEU A 255 -13.66 9.01 -21.43
C LEU A 255 -13.94 7.89 -20.43
N VAL A 256 -14.09 6.65 -20.89
CA VAL A 256 -14.27 5.47 -20.01
C VAL A 256 -13.06 5.32 -19.08
N THR A 257 -11.85 5.41 -19.63
CA THR A 257 -10.60 5.35 -18.85
C THR A 257 -10.58 6.43 -17.76
N LEU A 258 -10.91 7.67 -18.12
CA LEU A 258 -10.95 8.80 -17.19
C LEU A 258 -11.97 8.57 -16.07
N LEU A 259 -13.18 8.11 -16.39
CA LEU A 259 -14.21 7.82 -15.39
C LEU A 259 -13.75 6.75 -14.40
N ILE A 260 -13.08 5.70 -14.89
CA ILE A 260 -12.50 4.66 -14.02
C ILE A 260 -11.40 5.25 -13.13
N LEU A 261 -10.46 6.00 -13.72
CA LEU A 261 -9.35 6.61 -12.98
C LEU A 261 -9.82 7.64 -11.93
N LEU A 262 -10.97 8.28 -12.12
CA LEU A 262 -11.60 9.14 -11.12
C LEU A 262 -12.29 8.34 -10.00
N ALA A 263 -12.88 7.18 -10.32
CA ALA A 263 -13.54 6.33 -9.34
C ALA A 263 -12.54 5.62 -8.40
N VAL A 264 -11.37 5.22 -8.91
CA VAL A 264 -10.42 4.40 -8.14
C VAL A 264 -9.86 5.10 -6.89
N PRO A 265 -9.47 6.38 -6.89
CA PRO A 265 -9.09 7.10 -5.67
C PRO A 265 -10.19 7.08 -4.60
N LEU A 266 -11.46 7.15 -4.98
CA LEU A 266 -12.58 7.04 -4.04
C LEU A 266 -12.64 5.65 -3.41
N LEU A 267 -12.35 4.60 -4.19
CA LEU A 267 -12.26 3.23 -3.69
C LEU A 267 -11.07 3.06 -2.72
N HIS A 268 -9.92 3.67 -3.03
CA HIS A 268 -8.79 3.70 -2.11
C HIS A 268 -9.17 4.35 -0.79
N ILE A 269 -9.80 5.53 -0.82
CA ILE A 269 -10.26 6.23 0.40
C ILE A 269 -11.23 5.36 1.21
N LEU A 270 -12.18 4.69 0.56
CA LEU A 270 -13.11 3.80 1.24
C LEU A 270 -12.40 2.58 1.85
N GLY A 271 -11.36 2.05 1.19
CA GLY A 271 -10.49 1.03 1.77
C GLY A 271 -9.71 1.52 2.99
N GLN A 272 -9.12 2.72 2.92
CA GLN A 272 -8.44 3.31 4.07
C GLN A 272 -9.42 3.55 5.24
N TRP A 273 -10.64 4.01 4.94
CA TRP A 273 -11.69 4.21 5.95
C TRP A 273 -12.08 2.89 6.63
N ALA A 274 -12.24 1.81 5.86
CA ALA A 274 -12.49 0.47 6.39
C ALA A 274 -11.36 0.04 7.36
N GLY A 275 -10.10 0.21 6.94
CA GLY A 275 -8.94 -0.08 7.77
C GLY A 275 -8.93 0.72 9.08
N TYR A 276 -9.26 2.01 9.03
CA TYR A 276 -9.37 2.86 10.21
C TYR A 276 -10.48 2.39 11.18
N ARG A 277 -11.67 2.08 10.66
CA ARG A 277 -12.81 1.58 11.46
C ARG A 277 -12.46 0.25 12.15
N VAL A 278 -11.84 -0.68 11.42
CA VAL A 278 -11.35 -1.95 11.98
C VAL A 278 -10.32 -1.73 13.08
N LEU A 279 -9.38 -0.79 12.88
CA LEU A 279 -8.37 -0.45 13.89
C LEU A 279 -8.99 0.17 15.16
N LYS A 280 -10.10 0.90 15.04
CA LYS A 280 -10.86 1.46 16.16
C LYS A 280 -11.70 0.42 16.92
N GLY A 281 -11.80 -0.79 16.38
CA GLY A 281 -12.55 -1.89 16.98
C GLY A 281 -13.94 -2.09 16.39
N ASP A 282 -14.30 -1.34 15.35
CA ASP A 282 -15.57 -1.53 14.65
C ASP A 282 -15.50 -2.71 13.67
N GLY A 283 -16.53 -3.56 13.64
CA GLY A 283 -16.70 -4.56 12.60
C GLY A 283 -17.10 -3.91 11.27
N TYR A 284 -16.14 -3.43 10.49
CA TYR A 284 -16.45 -2.83 9.19
C TYR A 284 -16.98 -3.88 8.21
N ARG A 285 -17.98 -3.47 7.42
CA ARG A 285 -18.64 -4.30 6.41
C ARG A 285 -18.86 -3.46 5.16
N TYR A 286 -18.16 -3.76 4.07
CA TYR A 286 -18.44 -3.12 2.78
C TYR A 286 -19.91 -3.37 2.39
N PRO A 287 -20.65 -2.34 1.92
CA PRO A 287 -22.07 -2.47 1.63
C PRO A 287 -22.39 -3.60 0.64
N ILE A 288 -21.58 -3.81 -0.40
CA ILE A 288 -21.82 -4.88 -1.39
C ILE A 288 -20.96 -6.10 -1.07
N VAL A 289 -19.64 -5.92 -1.06
CA VAL A 289 -18.68 -7.02 -0.84
C VAL A 289 -18.91 -7.73 0.50
N GLY A 290 -19.13 -6.99 1.58
CA GLY A 290 -19.36 -7.57 2.90
C GLY A 290 -20.64 -8.43 2.97
N ARG A 291 -21.72 -8.03 2.27
CA ARG A 291 -22.93 -8.85 2.11
C ARG A 291 -22.66 -10.14 1.35
N MET A 292 -21.86 -10.08 0.28
CA MET A 292 -21.50 -11.25 -0.52
C MET A 292 -20.64 -12.24 0.27
N VAL A 293 -19.64 -11.73 1.00
CA VAL A 293 -18.74 -12.56 1.82
C VAL A 293 -19.50 -13.24 2.96
N GLU A 294 -20.38 -12.54 3.66
CA GLU A 294 -21.20 -13.15 4.73
C GLU A 294 -22.08 -14.28 4.19
N LYS A 295 -22.77 -14.07 3.06
CA LYS A 295 -23.58 -15.11 2.39
C LYS A 295 -22.74 -16.32 1.98
N TRP A 296 -21.51 -16.11 1.54
CA TRP A 296 -20.60 -17.20 1.17
C TRP A 296 -20.10 -17.96 2.41
N MET A 297 -19.73 -17.25 3.48
CA MET A 297 -19.28 -17.86 4.73
C MET A 297 -20.39 -18.66 5.42
N ALA A 298 -21.65 -18.23 5.33
CA ALA A 298 -22.79 -18.95 5.90
C ALA A 298 -23.12 -20.28 5.19
N LYS A 299 -22.52 -20.55 4.03
CA LYS A 299 -22.71 -21.80 3.27
C LYS A 299 -21.62 -22.84 3.51
N GLN A 300 -20.55 -22.48 4.24
CA GLN A 300 -19.45 -23.37 4.60
C GLN A 300 -19.68 -24.00 5.96
#